data_AF-A0A6M8V735-F1
#
_entry.id   AF-A0A6M8V735-F1
#
_cell.length_a   1.000
_cell.length_b   1.000
_cell.length_c   1.000
_cell.angle_alpha   90.00
_cell.angle_beta   90.00
_cell.angle_gamma   90.00
#
_symmetry.space_group_name_H-M   'P 1'
#
loop_
_entity.id
_entity.type
_entity.pdbx_description
1 polymer ?
#
loop_
_entity_poly.entity_id
_entity_poly.type
_entity_poly.pdbx_seq_one_letter_code
_entity_poly.pdbx_strand_id
1 'polypeptide(L)'
;MKVLSIYLLIFLLLLLLAGYYFLYNIYGVEIKKSANNLYADFDSEITIKIYPINALGKKAWFRKTSASFEIVEGSDLISVLENNSDEGIIRIRANGKTGLVGIKIKSVHSLFPEYIEFEILPLTA
;
A
#
# COMPACT_ATOMS: atom_id res chain seq x y z
N MET A 1 -45.05 0.70 21.31
CA MET A 1 -43.64 0.90 21.74
C MET A 1 -42.77 -0.34 21.57
N LYS A 2 -43.09 -1.50 22.15
CA LYS A 2 -42.24 -2.72 22.07
C LYS A 2 -41.87 -3.14 20.63
N VAL A 3 -42.84 -3.13 19.71
CA VAL A 3 -42.62 -3.51 18.29
C VAL A 3 -41.70 -2.53 17.58
N LEU A 4 -41.86 -1.22 17.81
CA LEU A 4 -40.97 -0.19 17.24
C LEU A 4 -39.53 -0.35 17.76
N SER A 5 -39.36 -0.66 19.05
CA SER A 5 -38.05 -0.95 19.64
C SER A 5 -37.39 -2.18 19.01
N ILE A 6 -38.16 -3.23 18.69
CA ILE A 6 -37.65 -4.41 17.98
C ILE A 6 -37.17 -4.05 16.58
N TYR A 7 -37.95 -3.29 15.80
CA TYR A 7 -37.53 -2.86 14.47
C TYR A 7 -36.29 -1.97 14.51
N LEU A 8 -36.20 -1.06 15.47
CA LEU A 8 -35.02 -0.21 15.65
C LEU A 8 -33.77 -1.05 15.97
N LEU A 9 -33.91 -2.07 16.82
CA LEU A 9 -32.81 -2.98 17.15
C LEU A 9 -32.35 -3.78 15.91
N ILE A 10 -33.29 -4.33 15.14
CA ILE A 10 -32.98 -5.07 13.91
C ILE A 10 -32.27 -4.16 12.90
N PHE A 11 -32.78 -2.93 12.72
CA PHE A 11 -32.17 -1.95 11.84
C PHE A 11 -30.73 -1.62 12.27
N LEU A 12 -30.50 -1.41 13.57
CA LEU A 12 -29.16 -1.14 14.10
C LEU A 12 -28.22 -2.34 13.86
N LEU A 13 -28.70 -3.57 14.05
CA LEU A 13 -27.92 -4.77 13.83
C LEU A 13 -27.55 -4.96 12.35
N LEU A 14 -28.49 -4.70 11.44
CA LEU A 14 -28.23 -4.70 9.99
C LEU A 14 -27.22 -3.61 9.60
N LEU A 15 -27.31 -2.43 10.20
CA LEU A 15 -26.38 -1.33 9.96
C LEU A 15 -24.97 -1.67 10.44
N LEU A 16 -24.84 -2.35 11.59
CA LEU A 16 -23.55 -2.85 12.08
C LEU A 16 -22.96 -3.93 11.16
N LEU A 17 -23.77 -4.88 10.70
CA LEU A 17 -23.35 -5.91 9.74
C LEU A 17 -22.90 -5.30 8.41
N ALA A 18 -23.67 -4.35 7.88
CA ALA A 18 -23.32 -3.62 6.67
C ALA A 18 -22.01 -2.83 6.88
N GLY A 19 -21.88 -2.10 8.00
CA GLY A 19 -20.66 -1.38 8.33
C GLY A 19 -19.43 -2.29 8.39
N TYR A 20 -19.54 -3.45 9.04
CA TYR A 20 -18.48 -4.45 9.08
C TYR A 20 -18.11 -4.94 7.68
N TYR A 21 -19.11 -5.31 6.87
CA TYR A 21 -18.90 -5.82 5.53
C TYR A 21 -18.26 -4.79 4.59
N PHE A 22 -18.75 -3.55 4.60
CA PHE A 22 -18.32 -2.52 3.65
C PHE A 22 -17.07 -1.75 4.07
N LEU A 23 -16.82 -1.59 5.38
CA LEU A 23 -15.74 -0.72 5.87
C LEU A 23 -14.51 -1.48 6.39
N TYR A 24 -14.73 -2.65 7.01
CA TYR A 24 -13.68 -3.38 7.74
C TYR A 24 -13.03 -4.49 6.91
N ASN A 25 -13.81 -5.23 6.12
CA ASN A 25 -13.27 -6.30 5.28
C ASN A 25 -12.34 -5.77 4.18
N ILE A 26 -11.34 -6.58 3.84
CA ILE A 26 -10.33 -6.29 2.81
C ILE A 26 -10.76 -7.00 1.52
N TYR A 27 -10.88 -6.24 0.43
CA TYR A 27 -11.27 -6.72 -0.90
C TYR A 27 -10.17 -6.53 -1.94
N GLY A 28 -9.13 -5.77 -1.60
CA GLY A 28 -7.97 -5.56 -2.45
C GLY A 28 -6.89 -4.76 -1.72
N VAL A 29 -5.92 -4.29 -2.48
CA VAL A 29 -4.85 -3.42 -1.99
C VAL A 29 -4.63 -2.24 -2.93
N GLU A 30 -4.06 -1.17 -2.40
CA GLU A 30 -3.62 0.00 -3.14
C GLU A 30 -2.16 0.28 -2.79
N ILE A 31 -1.34 0.51 -3.81
CA ILE A 31 0.07 0.85 -3.66
C ILE A 31 0.21 2.37 -3.65
N LYS A 32 0.82 2.94 -2.62
CA LYS A 32 1.15 4.37 -2.57
C LYS A 32 2.64 4.59 -2.45
N LYS A 33 3.12 5.56 -3.21
CA LYS A 33 4.50 6.04 -3.19
C LYS A 33 4.52 7.43 -2.55
N SER A 34 5.51 7.72 -1.70
CA SER A 34 5.69 9.07 -1.12
C SER A 34 6.12 10.12 -2.15
N ALA A 35 6.78 9.67 -3.22
CA ALA A 35 7.22 10.46 -4.36
C ALA A 35 6.99 9.65 -5.65
N ASN A 36 6.93 10.32 -6.80
CA ASN A 36 6.77 9.62 -8.08
C ASN A 36 8.10 9.03 -8.58
N ASN A 37 9.19 9.76 -8.35
CA ASN A 37 10.55 9.50 -8.82
C ASN A 37 11.56 9.77 -7.68
N LEU A 38 12.77 9.25 -7.84
CA LEU A 38 13.94 9.64 -7.05
C LEU A 38 14.83 10.59 -7.87
N TYR A 39 15.80 11.22 -7.21
CA TYR A 39 16.88 11.94 -7.88
C TYR A 39 18.20 11.20 -7.71
N ALA A 40 19.12 11.37 -8.66
CA ALA A 40 20.45 10.78 -8.66
C ALA A 40 21.39 11.51 -7.67
N ASP A 41 20.98 11.53 -6.42
CA ASP A 41 21.76 11.96 -5.26
C ASP A 41 21.90 10.79 -4.27
N PHE A 42 22.42 11.06 -3.08
CA PHE A 42 22.60 10.07 -2.01
C PHE A 42 21.61 10.24 -0.85
N ASP A 43 20.57 11.07 -1.00
CA ASP A 43 19.66 11.46 0.09
C ASP A 43 18.17 11.33 -0.29
N SER A 44 17.86 11.23 -1.58
CA SER A 44 16.50 11.09 -2.10
C SER A 44 15.94 9.73 -1.70
N GLU A 45 14.78 9.78 -1.03
CA GLU A 45 14.11 8.61 -0.49
C GLU A 45 12.68 8.51 -1.00
N ILE A 46 12.25 7.26 -1.23
CA ILE A 46 10.87 6.94 -1.56
C ILE A 46 10.41 5.82 -0.65
N THR A 47 9.24 6.04 -0.05
CA THR A 47 8.54 5.01 0.73
C THR A 47 7.40 4.49 -0.10
N ILE A 48 7.38 3.18 -0.32
CA ILE A 48 6.29 2.46 -0.95
C ILE A 48 5.53 1.74 0.15
N LYS A 49 4.22 2.01 0.23
CA LYS A 49 3.34 1.45 1.26
C LYS A 49 2.09 0.86 0.65
N ILE A 50 1.74 -0.34 1.10
CA ILE A 50 0.57 -1.09 0.66
C ILE A 50 -0.57 -0.88 1.65
N TYR A 51 -1.72 -0.42 1.14
CA TYR A 51 -2.91 -0.20 1.93
C TYR A 51 -3.99 -1.23 1.58
N PRO A 52 -4.57 -1.93 2.56
CA PRO A 52 -5.74 -2.76 2.30
C PRO A 52 -6.95 -1.88 1.97
N ILE A 53 -7.70 -2.27 0.96
CA ILE A 53 -8.86 -1.54 0.44
C ILE A 53 -10.15 -2.30 0.74
N ASN A 54 -11.18 -1.58 1.17
CA ASN A 54 -12.50 -2.10 1.48
C ASN A 54 -13.43 -2.11 0.25
N ALA A 55 -14.67 -2.60 0.41
CA ALA A 55 -15.63 -2.74 -0.69
C ALA A 55 -16.02 -1.39 -1.34
N LEU A 56 -15.74 -0.27 -0.67
CA LEU A 56 -16.00 1.09 -1.18
C LEU A 56 -14.78 1.69 -1.89
N GLY A 57 -13.70 0.94 -2.10
CA GLY A 57 -12.49 1.44 -2.73
C GLY A 57 -11.63 2.34 -1.82
N LYS A 58 -11.91 2.38 -0.51
CA LYS A 58 -11.16 3.17 0.48
C LYS A 58 -10.30 2.29 1.37
N LYS A 59 -9.32 2.88 2.06
CA LYS A 59 -8.52 2.17 3.07
C LYS A 59 -9.44 1.49 4.10
N ALA A 60 -9.28 0.17 4.26
CA ALA A 60 -9.99 -0.62 5.25
C ALA A 60 -9.64 -0.14 6.67
N TRP A 61 -10.65 0.02 7.51
CA TRP A 61 -10.48 0.63 8.83
C TRP A 61 -9.74 -0.29 9.79
N PHE A 62 -8.71 0.24 10.46
CA PHE A 62 -7.89 -0.47 11.46
C PHE A 62 -7.23 -1.77 10.94
N ARG A 63 -7.06 -1.90 9.62
CA ARG A 63 -6.36 -3.03 9.00
C ARG A 63 -4.99 -2.61 8.50
N LYS A 64 -4.04 -3.54 8.60
CA LYS A 64 -2.76 -3.54 7.90
C LYS A 64 -2.74 -4.74 6.96
N THR A 65 -1.83 -4.74 6.00
CA THR A 65 -1.60 -5.88 5.12
C THR A 65 -0.10 -6.13 5.01
N SER A 66 0.28 -7.40 4.98
CA SER A 66 1.65 -7.77 4.69
C SER A 66 1.90 -7.84 3.18
N ALA A 67 3.13 -7.54 2.78
CA ALA A 67 3.58 -7.60 1.40
C ALA A 67 5.06 -7.94 1.32
N SER A 68 5.41 -8.73 0.31
CA SER A 68 6.79 -8.97 -0.09
C SER A 68 7.16 -8.04 -1.24
N PHE A 69 8.43 -7.61 -1.24
CA PHE A 69 9.00 -6.71 -2.23
C PHE A 69 10.23 -7.37 -2.85
N GLU A 70 10.26 -7.44 -4.17
CA GLU A 70 11.36 -7.99 -4.95
C GLU A 70 11.81 -6.91 -5.95
N ILE A 71 13.05 -6.42 -5.79
CA ILE A 71 13.63 -5.48 -6.75
C ILE A 71 14.14 -6.31 -7.93
N VAL A 72 13.49 -6.15 -9.08
CA VAL A 72 13.81 -6.92 -10.29
C VAL A 72 14.67 -6.13 -11.27
N GLU A 73 14.67 -4.80 -11.18
CA GLU A 73 15.47 -3.89 -12.01
C GLU A 73 16.07 -2.76 -11.16
N GLY A 74 17.29 -2.35 -11.47
CA GLY A 74 17.94 -1.19 -10.84
C GLY A 74 18.40 -1.42 -9.39
N SER A 75 18.65 -2.67 -8.98
CA SER A 75 19.08 -3.00 -7.61
C SER A 75 20.40 -2.31 -7.19
N ASP A 76 21.29 -2.01 -8.14
CA ASP A 76 22.54 -1.29 -7.93
C ASP A 76 22.35 0.24 -7.83
N LEU A 77 21.20 0.74 -8.27
CA LEU A 77 20.85 2.17 -8.27
C LEU A 77 20.26 2.65 -6.94
N ILE A 78 19.85 1.72 -6.07
CA ILE A 78 19.19 2.02 -4.79
C ILE A 78 19.76 1.23 -3.62
N SER A 79 19.50 1.74 -2.42
CA SER A 79 19.76 1.05 -1.15
C SER A 79 18.45 0.91 -0.38
N VAL A 80 18.20 -0.27 0.19
CA VAL A 80 17.02 -0.52 1.04
C VAL A 80 17.32 -0.07 2.47
N LEU A 81 16.62 0.96 2.92
CA LEU A 81 16.74 1.48 4.30
C LEU A 81 15.83 0.75 5.28
N GLU A 82 14.66 0.33 4.80
CA GLU A 82 13.66 -0.36 5.61
C GLU A 82 12.88 -1.33 4.72
N ASN A 83 12.67 -2.55 5.20
CA ASN A 83 11.77 -3.52 4.59
C ASN A 83 10.93 -4.16 5.71
N ASN A 84 9.76 -3.58 5.96
CA ASN A 84 8.80 -4.08 6.93
C ASN A 84 7.67 -4.79 6.18
N SER A 85 7.89 -6.08 5.91
CA SER A 85 6.93 -6.89 5.16
C SER A 85 5.61 -7.07 5.90
N ASP A 86 5.58 -7.04 7.23
CA ASP A 86 4.36 -7.19 8.04
C ASP A 86 3.45 -5.97 7.93
N GLU A 87 4.03 -4.78 7.79
CA GLU A 87 3.30 -3.54 7.56
C GLU A 87 3.10 -3.20 6.07
N GLY A 88 3.70 -3.99 5.17
CA GLY A 88 3.69 -3.74 3.74
C GLY A 88 4.39 -2.42 3.40
N ILE A 89 5.56 -2.17 3.99
CA ILE A 89 6.36 -0.95 3.78
C ILE A 89 7.76 -1.32 3.30
N ILE A 90 8.22 -0.64 2.26
CA ILE A 90 9.64 -0.59 1.89
C ILE A 90 10.06 0.87 1.74
N ARG A 91 11.20 1.23 2.33
CA ARG A 91 11.86 2.53 2.14
C ARG A 91 13.19 2.30 1.45
N ILE A 92 13.38 3.00 0.34
CA ILE A 92 14.56 2.91 -0.51
C ILE A 92 15.12 4.30 -0.77
N ARG A 93 16.42 4.35 -0.98
CA ARG A 93 17.21 5.55 -1.20
C ARG A 93 18.01 5.43 -2.49
N ALA A 94 18.21 6.52 -3.21
CA ALA A 94 19.06 6.56 -4.39
C ALA A 94 20.56 6.40 -4.04
N ASN A 95 21.34 5.85 -4.97
CA ASN A 95 22.79 5.67 -4.88
C ASN A 95 23.57 6.62 -5.81
N GLY A 96 23.03 7.78 -6.15
CA GLY A 96 23.72 8.79 -6.96
C GLY A 96 23.80 8.51 -8.46
N LYS A 97 23.04 7.52 -8.97
CA LYS A 97 23.01 7.16 -10.40
C LYS A 97 21.59 7.24 -10.96
N THR A 98 21.47 7.69 -12.20
CA THR A 98 20.19 7.68 -12.93
C THR A 98 19.87 6.28 -13.45
N GLY A 99 18.58 6.04 -13.71
CA GLY A 99 18.11 4.81 -14.32
C GLY A 99 16.67 4.47 -13.93
N LEU A 100 16.25 3.26 -14.27
CA LEU A 100 14.92 2.74 -13.96
C LEU A 100 15.02 1.74 -12.81
N VAL A 101 14.07 1.82 -11.88
CA VAL A 101 13.93 0.84 -10.80
C VAL A 101 12.58 0.16 -10.91
N GLY A 102 12.63 -1.17 -10.95
CA GLY A 102 11.49 -2.05 -11.07
C GLY A 102 11.29 -2.85 -9.80
N ILE A 103 10.11 -2.77 -9.19
CA ILE A 103 9.79 -3.50 -7.96
C ILE A 103 8.52 -4.31 -8.19
N LYS A 104 8.65 -5.61 -7.97
CA LYS A 104 7.54 -6.55 -7.92
C LYS A 104 7.05 -6.67 -6.48
N ILE A 105 5.75 -6.52 -6.29
CA ILE A 105 5.10 -6.46 -4.99
C ILE A 105 4.03 -7.54 -4.92
N LYS A 106 4.06 -8.35 -3.87
CA LYS A 106 3.04 -9.38 -3.64
C LYS A 106 2.48 -9.27 -2.23
N SER A 107 1.24 -8.78 -2.13
CA SER A 107 0.49 -8.78 -0.87
C SER A 107 -0.22 -10.10 -0.64
N VAL A 108 -0.42 -10.46 0.63
CA VAL A 108 -1.23 -11.63 1.05
C VAL A 108 -2.69 -11.54 0.61
N HIS A 109 -3.18 -10.33 0.32
CA HIS A 109 -4.55 -10.09 -0.13
C HIS A 109 -4.68 -9.87 -1.65
N SER A 110 -3.59 -10.00 -2.41
CA SER A 110 -3.61 -9.91 -3.88
C SER A 110 -3.49 -11.29 -4.50
N LEU A 111 -4.28 -11.56 -5.55
CA LEU A 111 -4.18 -12.83 -6.31
C LEU A 111 -2.89 -12.90 -7.14
N PHE A 112 -2.47 -11.79 -7.71
CA PHE A 112 -1.27 -11.68 -8.55
C PHE A 112 -0.28 -10.70 -7.93
N PRO A 113 1.03 -10.84 -8.22
CA PRO A 113 1.97 -9.78 -7.92
C PRO A 113 1.69 -8.57 -8.82
N GLU A 114 1.90 -7.39 -8.27
CA GLU A 114 1.86 -6.12 -8.99
C GLU A 114 3.29 -5.66 -9.28
N TYR A 115 3.48 -4.98 -10.41
CA TYR A 115 4.77 -4.43 -10.79
C TYR A 115 4.68 -2.91 -10.78
N ILE A 116 5.62 -2.26 -10.10
CA ILE A 116 5.76 -0.81 -10.14
C ILE A 116 7.13 -0.45 -10.68
N GLU A 117 7.15 0.64 -11.42
CA GLU A 117 8.37 1.25 -11.93
C GLU A 117 8.43 2.72 -11.52
N PHE A 118 9.64 3.23 -11.38
CA PHE A 118 9.92 4.65 -11.26
C PHE A 118 11.34 4.95 -11.72
N GLU A 119 11.53 6.19 -12.18
CA GLU A 119 12.82 6.65 -12.65
C GLU A 119 13.60 7.34 -11.53
N ILE A 120 14.93 7.20 -11.59
CA ILE A 120 15.87 8.05 -10.88
C ILE A 120 16.34 9.12 -11.85
N LEU A 121 15.83 10.34 -11.66
CA LEU A 121 16.08 11.49 -12.50
C LEU A 121 17.44 12.13 -12.19
N PRO A 122 18.09 12.81 -13.15
CA PRO A 122 19.30 13.57 -12.87
C PRO A 122 18.99 14.69 -11.86
N LEU A 123 19.95 14.97 -10.98
CA LEU A 123 19.89 16.13 -10.11
C LEU A 123 20.10 17.38 -11.00
N THR A 124 19.02 18.04 -11.39
CA THR A 124 19.12 19.32 -12.12
C THR A 124 19.69 20.37 -11.18
N ALA A 125 20.82 20.96 -11.58
CA ALA A 125 21.46 22.10 -10.94
C ALA A 125 20.65 23.39 -11.13
#